data_AF-A0A0W1AUZ1-F1
#
_entry.id   AF-A0A0W1AUZ1-F1
#
_cell.length_a   1.000
_cell.length_b   1.000
_cell.length_c   1.000
_cell.angle_alpha   90.00
_cell.angle_beta   90.00
_cell.angle_gamma   90.00
#
_symmetry.space_group_name_H-M   'P 1'
#
loop_
_entity.id
_entity.type
_entity.pdbx_description
1 polymer ?
#
loop_
_entity_poly.entity_id
_entity_poly.type
_entity_poly.pdbx_seq_one_letter_code
_entity_poly.pdbx_strand_id
1 'polypeptide(L)'
;MDGISDHLDHGLQIVFIGFNPSIRSGEVGHHYANPRNNFWRILQQSGLTPRLYDASEDGELLKLGYGFTNIVARPTRGIDDITREEYNEGRELLRSKLELYRPQVACFVGKGVYTEFSRRTKANWGFQGDVPPKVDGVREFVAPSSSGLVRMPMEEIVGIYRRLAEFTQESDR
;
A
#
# COMPACT_ATOMS: atom_id res chain seq x y z
N MET A 1 -1.05 18.98 -11.08
CA MET A 1 -0.80 17.60 -11.54
C MET A 1 -1.85 16.75 -10.91
N ASP A 2 -2.65 16.10 -11.75
CA ASP A 2 -3.62 15.12 -11.28
C ASP A 2 -2.86 13.93 -10.68
N GLY A 3 -3.50 13.22 -9.74
CA GLY A 3 -2.92 12.03 -9.13
C GLY A 3 -2.78 10.87 -10.11
N ILE A 4 -2.28 9.74 -9.62
CA ILE A 4 -2.35 8.48 -10.38
C ILE A 4 -3.73 7.83 -10.19
N SER A 5 -4.20 7.11 -11.21
CA SER A 5 -5.46 6.38 -11.11
C SER A 5 -5.33 5.22 -10.12
N ASP A 6 -6.37 5.00 -9.33
CA ASP A 6 -6.43 3.84 -8.46
C ASP A 6 -6.68 2.57 -9.27
N HIS A 7 -6.10 1.46 -8.80
CA HIS A 7 -6.40 0.12 -9.28
C HIS A 7 -7.24 -0.55 -8.21
N LEU A 8 -8.56 -0.41 -8.27
CA LEU A 8 -9.50 -0.95 -7.28
C LEU A 8 -10.63 -1.69 -7.99
N ASP A 9 -10.97 -2.84 -7.44
CA ASP A 9 -12.10 -3.67 -7.87
C ASP A 9 -12.63 -4.46 -6.67
N HIS A 10 -13.78 -5.11 -6.83
CA HIS A 10 -14.33 -6.02 -5.84
C HIS A 10 -13.55 -7.34 -5.81
N GLY A 11 -13.52 -8.01 -4.65
CA GLY A 11 -12.90 -9.33 -4.52
C GLY A 11 -11.38 -9.32 -4.43
N LEU A 12 -10.74 -8.16 -4.28
CA LEU A 12 -9.30 -8.04 -4.10
C LEU A 12 -8.84 -8.74 -2.81
N GLN A 13 -7.74 -9.50 -2.90
CA GLN A 13 -7.05 -10.06 -1.75
C GLN A 13 -6.32 -8.96 -0.97
N ILE A 14 -5.56 -8.10 -1.66
CA ILE A 14 -4.76 -7.05 -1.04
C ILE A 14 -4.97 -5.72 -1.77
N VAL A 15 -5.14 -4.64 -1.04
CA VAL A 15 -4.94 -3.28 -1.55
C VAL A 15 -3.71 -2.68 -0.90
N PHE A 16 -2.71 -2.30 -1.71
CA PHE A 16 -1.54 -1.56 -1.26
C PHE A 16 -1.83 -0.07 -1.21
N ILE A 17 -1.53 0.54 -0.06
CA ILE A 17 -1.89 1.92 0.26
C ILE A 17 -0.61 2.70 0.56
N GLY A 18 -0.24 3.60 -0.34
CA GLY A 18 0.87 4.53 -0.16
C GLY A 18 0.46 5.85 0.51
N PHE A 19 1.45 6.70 0.81
CA PHE A 19 1.20 8.09 1.23
C PHE A 19 0.58 8.89 0.09
N ASN A 20 1.35 9.06 -0.97
CA ASN A 20 0.99 9.78 -2.17
C ASN A 20 1.95 9.40 -3.31
N PRO A 21 1.62 9.73 -4.57
CA PRO A 21 2.53 9.49 -5.68
C PRO A 21 3.81 10.33 -5.56
N SER A 22 4.94 9.74 -5.92
CA SER A 22 6.12 10.55 -6.26
C SER A 22 5.84 11.38 -7.52
N ILE A 23 6.55 12.50 -7.71
CA ILE A 23 6.47 13.28 -8.97
C ILE A 23 6.55 12.37 -10.20
N ARG A 24 7.52 11.44 -10.22
CA ARG A 24 7.67 10.49 -11.33
C ARG A 24 6.45 9.60 -11.52
N SER A 25 5.90 9.05 -10.45
CA SER A 25 4.65 8.25 -10.53
C SER A 25 3.51 9.07 -11.10
N GLY A 26 3.35 10.32 -10.67
CA GLY A 26 2.36 11.25 -11.21
C GLY A 26 2.57 11.54 -12.71
N GLU A 27 3.82 11.71 -13.14
CA GLU A 27 4.15 11.98 -14.55
C GLU A 27 3.89 10.78 -15.47
N VAL A 28 4.22 9.55 -15.03
CA VAL A 28 4.06 8.35 -15.86
C VAL A 28 2.74 7.63 -15.64
N GLY A 29 1.94 8.02 -14.64
CA GLY A 29 0.65 7.41 -14.34
C GLY A 29 0.72 6.02 -13.69
N HIS A 30 1.86 5.64 -13.11
CA HIS A 30 2.07 4.30 -12.55
C HIS A 30 2.51 4.31 -11.08
N HIS A 31 1.96 3.38 -10.32
CA HIS A 31 2.26 3.19 -8.90
C HIS A 31 3.73 2.78 -8.70
N TYR A 32 4.38 3.40 -7.71
CA TYR A 32 5.77 3.09 -7.34
C TYR A 32 6.81 3.16 -8.48
N ALA A 33 6.58 3.96 -9.52
CA ALA A 33 7.43 4.06 -10.72
C ALA A 33 8.80 4.75 -10.54
N ASN A 34 9.15 5.20 -9.33
CA ASN A 34 10.47 5.75 -9.06
C ASN A 34 11.51 4.62 -9.05
N PRO A 35 12.61 4.66 -9.85
CA PRO A 35 13.61 3.58 -9.90
C PRO A 35 14.32 3.32 -8.57
N ARG A 36 14.32 4.31 -7.66
CA ARG A 36 14.83 4.18 -6.29
C ARG A 36 13.82 3.54 -5.33
N ASN A 37 12.58 3.31 -5.76
CA ASN A 37 11.59 2.59 -4.99
C ASN A 37 11.76 1.08 -5.20
N ASN A 38 11.75 0.34 -4.11
CA ASN A 38 11.99 -1.09 -4.10
C ASN A 38 10.71 -1.93 -4.11
N PHE A 39 9.52 -1.32 -4.20
CA PHE A 39 8.23 -1.99 -4.07
C PHE A 39 8.12 -3.26 -4.92
N TRP A 40 8.38 -3.13 -6.22
CA TRP A 40 8.31 -4.25 -7.16
C TRP A 40 9.30 -5.37 -6.84
N ARG A 41 10.52 -5.03 -6.38
CA ARG A 41 11.52 -6.03 -5.93
C ARG A 41 11.08 -6.70 -4.64
N ILE A 42 10.48 -5.95 -3.71
CA ILE A 42 9.97 -6.47 -2.44
C ILE A 42 8.86 -7.48 -2.71
N LEU A 43 7.89 -7.16 -3.58
CA LEU A 43 6.80 -8.08 -3.93
C LEU A 43 7.31 -9.40 -4.52
N GLN A 44 8.32 -9.33 -5.39
CA GLN A 44 8.90 -10.53 -6.00
C GLN A 44 9.68 -11.36 -4.96
N GLN A 45 10.53 -10.72 -4.16
CA GLN A 45 11.36 -11.42 -3.17
C GLN A 45 10.55 -11.96 -1.97
N SER A 46 9.39 -11.36 -1.66
CA SER A 46 8.50 -11.85 -0.62
C SER A 46 7.63 -13.03 -1.08
N GLY A 47 7.60 -13.32 -2.38
CA GLY A 47 6.73 -14.33 -2.96
C GLY A 47 5.27 -13.89 -3.15
N LEU A 48 4.99 -12.58 -3.03
CA LEU A 48 3.66 -12.03 -3.37
C LEU A 48 3.42 -12.08 -4.88
N THR A 49 4.47 -11.91 -5.67
CA THR A 49 4.36 -11.97 -7.14
C THR A 49 5.25 -13.06 -7.70
N PRO A 50 4.82 -13.77 -8.77
CA PRO A 50 5.57 -14.90 -9.33
C PRO A 50 6.84 -14.49 -10.08
N ARG A 51 6.95 -13.22 -10.46
CA ARG A 51 8.07 -12.63 -11.18
C ARG A 51 8.21 -11.17 -10.79
N LEU A 52 9.30 -10.55 -11.23
CA LEU A 52 9.44 -9.11 -11.14
C LEU A 52 8.54 -8.45 -12.19
N TYR A 53 7.72 -7.50 -11.74
CA TYR A 53 6.88 -6.66 -12.60
C TYR A 53 7.52 -5.27 -12.74
N ASP A 54 7.35 -4.65 -13.90
CA ASP A 54 7.61 -3.23 -14.09
C ASP A 54 6.42 -2.39 -13.56
N ALA A 55 6.67 -1.13 -13.21
CA ALA A 55 5.62 -0.23 -12.75
C ALA A 55 4.51 -0.03 -13.79
N SER A 56 4.84 -0.08 -15.09
CA SER A 56 3.86 -0.01 -16.17
C SER A 56 2.90 -1.20 -16.23
N GLU A 57 3.20 -2.28 -15.51
CA GLU A 57 2.37 -3.47 -15.38
C GLU A 57 1.48 -3.45 -14.13
N ASP A 58 1.39 -2.33 -13.41
CA ASP A 58 0.65 -2.23 -12.15
C ASP A 58 -0.84 -2.62 -12.26
N GLY A 59 -1.49 -2.30 -13.37
CA GLY A 59 -2.87 -2.74 -13.66
C GLY A 59 -3.03 -4.25 -13.84
N GLU A 60 -1.97 -4.98 -14.25
CA GLU A 60 -2.01 -6.44 -14.43
C GLU A 60 -2.14 -7.17 -13.09
N LEU A 61 -1.73 -6.53 -11.99
CA LEU A 61 -1.80 -7.11 -10.65
C LEU A 61 -3.24 -7.23 -10.13
N LEU A 62 -4.21 -6.54 -10.75
CA LEU A 62 -5.64 -6.80 -10.49
C LEU A 62 -6.02 -8.26 -10.78
N LYS A 63 -5.39 -8.88 -11.79
CA LYS A 63 -5.59 -10.32 -12.11
C LYS A 63 -5.02 -11.26 -11.05
N LEU A 64 -4.12 -10.76 -10.20
CA LEU A 64 -3.59 -11.47 -9.03
C LEU A 64 -4.38 -11.14 -7.75
N GLY A 65 -5.46 -10.35 -7.85
CA GLY A 65 -6.23 -9.90 -6.71
C GLY A 65 -5.57 -8.75 -5.93
N TYR A 66 -4.63 -8.02 -6.54
CA TYR A 66 -3.92 -6.91 -5.89
C TYR A 66 -4.30 -5.56 -6.49
N GLY A 67 -4.70 -4.64 -5.63
CA GLY A 67 -5.05 -3.26 -5.98
C GLY A 67 -4.11 -2.21 -5.38
N PHE A 68 -4.28 -0.97 -5.83
CA PHE A 68 -3.42 0.16 -5.50
C PHE A 68 -4.23 1.44 -5.28
N THR A 69 -3.89 2.17 -4.21
CA THR A 69 -4.39 3.52 -3.94
C THR A 69 -3.36 4.28 -3.09
N ASN A 70 -3.56 5.57 -2.91
CA ASN A 70 -2.86 6.36 -1.90
C ASN A 70 -3.85 7.00 -0.93
N ILE A 71 -3.39 7.36 0.27
CA ILE A 71 -4.20 8.18 1.18
C ILE A 71 -4.31 9.62 0.66
N VAL A 72 -3.27 10.18 0.06
CA VAL A 72 -3.28 11.50 -0.60
C VAL A 72 -3.05 11.35 -2.10
N ALA A 73 -3.90 11.99 -2.91
CA ALA A 73 -3.86 11.87 -4.37
C ALA A 73 -2.76 12.72 -5.01
N ARG A 74 -2.43 13.88 -4.44
CA ARG A 74 -1.52 14.86 -5.06
C ARG A 74 -0.08 14.35 -5.07
N PRO A 75 0.60 14.34 -6.24
CA PRO A 75 2.01 14.00 -6.31
C PRO A 75 2.90 15.05 -5.59
N THR A 76 3.91 14.59 -4.85
CA THR A 76 4.90 15.47 -4.19
C THR A 76 6.33 14.92 -4.32
N ARG A 77 7.32 15.72 -3.87
CA ARG A 77 8.72 15.26 -3.76
C ARG A 77 8.92 14.35 -2.56
N GLY A 78 8.20 14.59 -1.48
CA GLY A 78 8.22 13.79 -0.28
C GLY A 78 6.99 14.02 0.60
N ILE A 79 6.88 13.20 1.65
CA ILE A 79 5.73 13.23 2.56
C ILE A 79 5.64 14.54 3.37
N ASP A 80 6.76 15.26 3.51
CA ASP A 80 6.82 16.54 4.23
C ASP A 80 6.05 17.67 3.51
N ASP A 81 5.76 17.50 2.21
CA ASP A 81 4.99 18.45 1.40
C ASP A 81 3.46 18.20 1.47
N ILE A 82 3.02 17.19 2.24
CA ILE A 82 1.59 16.84 2.39
C ILE A 82 1.00 17.61 3.56
N THR A 83 -0.12 18.29 3.34
CA THR A 83 -0.76 19.09 4.38
C THR A 83 -1.64 18.24 5.30
N ARG A 84 -1.99 18.78 6.47
CA ARG A 84 -2.92 18.10 7.39
C ARG A 84 -4.32 17.99 6.79
N GLU A 85 -4.72 18.98 6.02
CA GLU A 85 -6.01 19.03 5.33
C GLU A 85 -6.09 17.88 4.33
N GLU A 86 -5.02 17.63 3.57
CA GLU A 86 -4.94 16.51 2.62
C GLU A 86 -5.02 15.15 3.31
N TYR A 87 -4.33 14.96 4.45
CA TYR A 87 -4.48 13.73 5.24
C TYR A 87 -5.90 13.55 5.79
N ASN A 88 -6.53 14.65 6.21
CA ASN A 88 -7.89 14.61 6.74
C ASN A 88 -8.91 14.20 5.69
N GLU A 89 -8.86 14.81 4.50
CA GLU A 89 -9.70 14.44 3.36
C GLU A 89 -9.38 13.01 2.90
N GLY A 90 -8.09 12.74 2.70
CA GLY A 90 -7.58 11.45 2.23
C GLY A 90 -7.98 10.27 3.08
N ARG A 91 -8.01 10.42 4.41
CA ARG A 91 -8.49 9.39 5.33
C ARG A 91 -9.96 9.04 5.11
N GLU A 92 -10.84 10.04 4.97
CA GLU A 92 -12.27 9.78 4.77
C GLU A 92 -12.50 9.11 3.41
N LEU A 93 -11.84 9.60 2.36
CA LEU A 93 -11.90 9.00 1.03
C LEU A 93 -11.38 7.56 1.02
N LEU A 94 -10.25 7.30 1.67
CA LEU A 94 -9.68 5.95 1.77
C LEU A 94 -10.61 5.01 2.55
N ARG A 95 -11.22 5.48 3.64
CA ARG A 95 -12.23 4.71 4.38
C ARG A 95 -13.39 4.33 3.46
N SER A 96 -13.96 5.28 2.72
CA SER A 96 -15.06 5.00 1.79
C SER A 96 -14.68 4.01 0.70
N LYS A 97 -13.46 4.08 0.15
CA LYS A 97 -12.94 3.09 -0.81
C LYS A 97 -12.87 1.69 -0.19
N LEU A 98 -12.33 1.58 1.02
CA LEU A 98 -12.21 0.29 1.70
C LEU A 98 -13.59 -0.30 2.10
N GLU A 99 -14.55 0.54 2.48
CA GLU A 99 -15.93 0.14 2.75
C GLU A 99 -16.67 -0.33 1.48
N LEU A 100 -16.37 0.28 0.33
CA LEU A 100 -16.96 -0.07 -0.97
C LEU A 100 -16.36 -1.35 -1.55
N TYR A 101 -15.04 -1.40 -1.71
CA TYR A 101 -14.37 -2.50 -2.42
C TYR A 101 -14.10 -3.73 -1.54
N ARG A 102 -14.05 -3.53 -0.22
CA ARG A 102 -13.89 -4.58 0.81
C ARG A 102 -12.80 -5.61 0.48
N PRO A 103 -11.54 -5.19 0.29
CA PRO A 103 -10.45 -6.13 0.09
C PRO A 103 -10.27 -6.99 1.34
N GLN A 104 -9.70 -8.19 1.20
CA GLN A 104 -9.41 -9.02 2.38
C GLN A 104 -8.39 -8.35 3.30
N VAL A 105 -7.40 -7.66 2.72
CA VAL A 105 -6.36 -6.93 3.45
C VAL A 105 -6.13 -5.52 2.88
N ALA A 106 -6.13 -4.53 3.76
CA ALA A 106 -5.57 -3.21 3.51
C ALA A 106 -4.10 -3.18 3.98
N CYS A 107 -3.16 -3.17 3.03
CA CYS A 107 -1.72 -3.11 3.29
C CYS A 107 -1.22 -1.66 3.23
N PHE A 108 -0.89 -1.10 4.40
CA PHE A 108 -0.34 0.24 4.53
C PHE A 108 1.18 0.21 4.35
N VAL A 109 1.65 0.76 3.22
CA VAL A 109 3.08 0.78 2.83
C VAL A 109 3.80 1.92 3.54
N GLY A 110 3.97 1.74 4.86
CA GLY A 110 4.59 2.67 5.78
C GLY A 110 3.73 2.90 7.02
N LYS A 111 4.36 2.93 8.20
CA LYS A 111 3.68 3.22 9.48
C LYS A 111 2.90 4.53 9.45
N GLY A 112 3.46 5.58 8.85
CA GLY A 112 2.81 6.88 8.80
C GLY A 112 1.47 6.85 8.05
N VAL A 113 1.37 6.13 6.92
CA VAL A 113 0.10 5.97 6.19
C VAL A 113 -0.97 5.39 7.12
N TYR A 114 -0.59 4.35 7.87
CA TYR A 114 -1.50 3.70 8.80
C TYR A 114 -1.89 4.59 9.98
N THR A 115 -0.94 5.32 10.57
CA THR A 115 -1.24 6.21 11.70
C THR A 115 -2.11 7.39 11.28
N GLU A 116 -1.92 7.93 10.07
CA GLU A 116 -2.79 8.99 9.51
C GLU A 116 -4.21 8.46 9.24
N PHE A 117 -4.32 7.27 8.64
CA PHE A 117 -5.62 6.64 8.40
C PHE A 117 -6.35 6.26 9.70
N SER A 118 -5.67 5.55 10.59
CA SER A 118 -6.27 4.98 11.80
C SER A 118 -6.41 5.97 12.96
N ARG A 119 -5.71 7.11 12.90
CA ARG A 119 -5.50 8.06 14.02
C ARG A 119 -4.84 7.43 15.26
N ARG A 120 -4.20 6.27 15.11
CA ARG A 120 -3.39 5.65 16.17
C ARG A 120 -2.02 6.30 16.19
N THR A 121 -1.42 6.46 17.37
CA THR A 121 -0.10 7.09 17.52
C THR A 121 1.05 6.14 17.24
N LYS A 122 0.80 4.82 17.27
CA LYS A 122 1.80 3.77 17.09
C LYS A 122 1.18 2.61 16.33
N ALA A 123 2.05 1.86 15.65
CA ALA A 123 1.71 0.59 15.03
C ALA A 123 2.91 -0.34 15.02
N ASN A 124 2.64 -1.64 15.12
CA ASN A 124 3.63 -2.70 14.95
C ASN A 124 3.68 -3.12 13.49
N TRP A 125 4.76 -3.79 13.07
CA TRP A 125 4.83 -4.36 11.72
C TRP A 125 3.95 -5.61 11.62
N GLY A 126 3.28 -5.77 10.48
CA GLY A 126 2.43 -6.93 10.19
C GLY A 126 0.95 -6.67 10.41
N PHE A 127 0.19 -7.75 10.62
CA PHE A 127 -1.25 -7.69 10.90
C PHE A 127 -1.55 -7.00 12.24
N GLN A 128 -2.55 -6.11 12.23
CA GLN A 128 -3.00 -5.36 13.42
C GLN A 128 -4.17 -6.09 14.11
N GLY A 129 -3.97 -7.35 14.49
CA GLY A 129 -5.01 -8.21 15.05
C GLY A 129 -5.32 -7.99 16.54
N ASP A 130 -4.49 -7.23 17.24
CA ASP A 130 -4.64 -6.86 18.64
C ASP A 130 -5.60 -5.68 18.86
N VAL A 131 -6.08 -5.08 17.77
CA VAL A 131 -6.94 -3.90 17.79
C VAL A 131 -8.06 -4.04 16.74
N PRO A 132 -9.26 -3.49 16.98
CA PRO A 132 -10.33 -3.52 15.98
C PRO A 132 -9.90 -2.83 14.67
N PRO A 133 -10.24 -3.37 13.49
CA PRO A 133 -9.98 -2.70 12.23
C PRO A 133 -10.82 -1.41 12.14
N LYS A 134 -10.39 -0.47 11.29
CA LYS A 134 -11.13 0.77 11.02
C LYS A 134 -12.33 0.53 10.11
N VAL A 135 -12.29 -0.53 9.31
CA VAL A 135 -13.36 -0.97 8.41
C VAL A 135 -13.65 -2.45 8.71
N ASP A 136 -14.89 -2.75 9.07
CA ASP A 136 -15.27 -4.10 9.48
C ASP A 136 -15.11 -5.11 8.33
N GLY A 137 -14.47 -6.24 8.65
CA GLY A 137 -14.17 -7.30 7.68
C GLY A 137 -12.94 -7.06 6.81
N VAL A 138 -12.28 -5.91 6.91
CA VAL A 138 -11.01 -5.64 6.21
C VAL A 138 -9.86 -5.77 7.21
N ARG A 139 -8.96 -6.74 7.00
CA ARG A 139 -7.78 -6.88 7.85
C ARG A 139 -6.78 -5.77 7.55
N GLU A 140 -6.13 -5.24 8.58
CA GLU A 140 -5.14 -4.18 8.43
C GLU A 140 -3.73 -4.75 8.59
N PHE A 141 -2.86 -4.47 7.62
CA PHE A 141 -1.46 -4.86 7.65
C PHE A 141 -0.56 -3.64 7.50
N VAL A 142 0.42 -3.47 8.37
CA VAL A 142 1.38 -2.37 8.31
C VAL A 142 2.73 -2.90 7.84
N ALA A 143 3.14 -2.46 6.66
CA ALA A 143 4.38 -2.85 6.03
C ALA A 143 5.43 -1.71 6.11
N PRO A 144 6.73 -2.02 6.07
CA PRO A 144 7.75 -1.00 5.87
C PRO A 144 7.54 -0.25 4.55
N SER A 145 7.91 1.03 4.54
CA SER A 145 7.92 1.81 3.30
C SER A 145 8.89 1.18 2.29
N SER A 146 8.52 1.22 1.02
CA SER A 146 9.31 0.72 -0.10
C SER A 146 10.32 1.74 -0.66
N SER A 147 10.37 2.95 -0.11
CA SER A 147 11.30 4.00 -0.55
C SER A 147 12.76 3.59 -0.35
N GLY A 148 13.63 3.88 -1.32
CA GLY A 148 15.09 3.68 -1.19
C GLY A 148 15.76 4.56 -0.13
N LEU A 149 15.02 5.46 0.52
CA LEU A 149 15.50 6.23 1.68
C LEU A 149 15.41 5.45 3.00
N VAL A 150 14.66 4.33 3.02
CA VAL A 150 14.51 3.49 4.20
C VAL A 150 15.85 2.80 4.52
N ARG A 151 16.23 2.84 5.80
CA ARG A 151 17.47 2.25 6.31
C ARG A 151 17.32 0.81 6.82
N MET A 152 16.08 0.31 6.89
CA MET A 152 15.82 -1.09 7.25
C MET A 152 16.43 -2.02 6.20
N PRO A 153 17.16 -3.08 6.59
CA PRO A 153 17.71 -4.05 5.65
C PRO A 153 16.63 -4.65 4.76
N MET A 154 16.94 -4.85 3.47
CA MET A 154 15.99 -5.40 2.50
C MET A 154 15.44 -6.76 2.94
N GLU A 155 16.27 -7.62 3.52
CA GLU A 155 15.85 -8.93 4.03
C GLU A 155 14.79 -8.82 5.13
N GLU A 156 14.92 -7.85 6.03
CA GLU A 156 13.93 -7.60 7.09
C GLU A 156 12.62 -7.07 6.51
N ILE A 157 12.70 -6.15 5.54
CA ILE A 157 11.52 -5.65 4.82
C ILE A 157 10.80 -6.82 4.14
N VAL A 158 11.52 -7.62 3.35
CA VAL A 158 11.00 -8.78 2.65
C VAL A 158 10.41 -9.80 3.61
N GLY A 159 11.05 -10.04 4.76
CA GLY A 159 10.54 -10.93 5.81
C GLY A 159 9.18 -10.49 6.35
N ILE A 160 8.94 -9.19 6.49
CA ILE A 160 7.62 -8.68 6.88
C ILE A 160 6.60 -8.90 5.75
N TYR A 161 6.92 -8.55 4.51
CA TYR A 161 6.01 -8.76 3.37
C TYR A 161 5.71 -10.25 3.11
N ARG A 162 6.62 -11.17 3.47
CA ARG A 162 6.39 -12.61 3.34
C ARG A 162 5.18 -13.09 4.15
N ARG A 163 4.90 -12.46 5.29
CA ARG A 163 3.68 -12.74 6.09
C ARG A 163 2.39 -12.43 5.33
N LEU A 164 2.40 -11.49 4.39
CA LEU A 164 1.27 -11.25 3.48
C LEU A 164 1.17 -12.35 2.42
N ALA A 165 2.30 -12.80 1.87
CA ALA A 165 2.31 -13.88 0.88
C ALA A 165 1.76 -15.18 1.49
N GLU A 166 2.22 -15.53 2.68
CA GLU A 166 1.73 -16.69 3.46
C GLU A 166 0.21 -16.61 3.67
N PHE A 167 -0.29 -15.43 4.06
CA PHE A 167 -1.72 -15.20 4.24
C PHE A 167 -2.54 -15.40 2.95
N THR A 168 -2.06 -14.89 1.80
CA THR A 168 -2.76 -15.06 0.52
C THR A 168 -2.82 -16.52 0.08
N GLN A 169 -1.74 -17.27 0.30
CA GLN A 169 -1.66 -18.69 -0.07
C GLN A 169 -2.51 -19.59 0.82
N GLU A 170 -2.73 -19.21 2.08
CA GLU A 170 -3.66 -19.91 2.98
C GLU A 170 -5.12 -19.63 2.62
N SER A 171 -5.42 -18.44 2.10
CA SER A 171 -6.78 -18.03 1.75
C SER A 171 -7.29 -18.64 0.43
N ASP A 172 -6.38 -19.14 -0.40
CA ASP A 172 -6.67 -19.86 -1.65
C ASP A 172 -6.88 -21.38 -1.46
N ARG A 173 -6.80 -21.88 -0.21
CA ARG A 173 -7.05 -23.29 0.16
C ARG A 173 -8.47 -23.48 0.71
#